data_AF-A0AAW2Y5R0-F1
#
_entry.id   AF-A0AAW2Y5R0-F1
#
_cell.length_a   1.000
_cell.length_b   1.000
_cell.length_c   1.000
_cell.angle_alpha   90.00
_cell.angle_beta   90.00
_cell.angle_gamma   90.00
#
_symmetry.space_group_name_H-M   'P 1'
#
loop_
_entity.id
_entity.type
_entity.pdbx_description
1 polymer ?
#
loop_
_entity_poly.entity_id
_entity_poly.type
_entity_poly.pdbx_seq_one_letter_code
_entity_poly.pdbx_strand_id
1 'polypeptide(L)'
;MHADQFYNAKWLVEEVGACVEVDRGTNFEIEEDIMEKIELVMGENEKGKEIRRKACEVKEITRDAIMDDGDYKGSSVKAMEGFFTAALQGRGKGYCC
;
A
#
# COMPACT_ATOMS: atom_id res chain seq x y z
N MET A 1 -3.69 -13.25 17.44
CA MET A 1 -3.26 -11.84 17.50
C MET A 1 -3.33 -11.32 16.08
N HIS A 2 -4.27 -10.44 15.77
CA HIS A 2 -4.36 -9.78 14.48
C HIS A 2 -4.11 -8.30 14.74
N ALA A 3 -2.99 -7.79 14.22
CA ALA A 3 -2.71 -6.36 14.18
C ALA A 3 -3.58 -5.72 13.09
N ASP A 4 -3.04 -4.79 12.32
CA ASP A 4 -3.82 -4.06 11.32
C ASP A 4 -4.11 -4.85 10.03
N GLN A 5 -3.75 -6.14 9.97
CA GLN A 5 -3.94 -6.99 8.79
C GLN A 5 -5.40 -7.05 8.33
N PHE A 6 -6.35 -7.12 9.26
CA PHE A 6 -7.77 -7.12 8.93
C PHE A 6 -8.19 -5.81 8.24
N TYR A 7 -7.76 -4.66 8.79
CA TYR A 7 -8.06 -3.36 8.21
C TYR A 7 -7.35 -3.15 6.87
N ASN A 8 -6.10 -3.60 6.74
CA ASN A 8 -5.34 -3.54 5.50
C ASN A 8 -6.00 -4.37 4.40
N ALA A 9 -6.42 -5.60 4.71
CA ALA A 9 -7.12 -6.47 3.76
C ALA A 9 -8.44 -5.83 3.30
N LYS A 10 -9.25 -5.34 4.25
CA LYS A 10 -10.50 -4.65 3.95
C LYS A 10 -10.27 -3.44 3.04
N TRP A 11 -9.30 -2.60 3.35
CA TRP A 11 -8.97 -1.42 2.54
C TRP A 11 -8.47 -1.79 1.14
N LEU A 12 -7.62 -2.81 1.01
CA LEU A 12 -7.10 -3.27 -0.27
C LEU A 12 -8.18 -3.91 -1.16
N VAL A 13 -9.19 -4.54 -0.56
CA VAL A 13 -10.32 -5.15 -1.27
C VAL A 13 -11.36 -4.09 -1.65
N GLU A 14 -11.82 -3.28 -0.70
CA GLU A 14 -12.94 -2.35 -0.88
C GLU A 14 -12.53 -1.04 -1.55
N GLU A 15 -11.42 -0.43 -1.13
CA GLU A 15 -11.03 0.92 -1.58
C GLU A 15 -10.03 0.88 -2.74
N VAL A 16 -9.00 0.03 -2.64
CA VAL A 16 -7.98 -0.08 -3.69
C VAL A 16 -8.42 -1.00 -4.82
N GLY A 17 -9.18 -2.07 -4.50
CA GLY A 17 -9.61 -3.08 -5.46
C GLY A 17 -8.46 -3.91 -6.06
N ALA A 18 -7.31 -3.98 -5.39
CA ALA A 18 -6.12 -4.71 -5.85
C ALA A 18 -5.93 -6.08 -5.16
N CYS A 19 -6.89 -6.51 -4.35
CA CYS A 19 -6.84 -7.77 -3.60
C CYS A 19 -8.19 -8.49 -3.59
N VAL A 20 -8.16 -9.76 -3.16
CA VAL A 20 -9.34 -10.60 -2.98
C VAL A 20 -9.23 -11.25 -1.61
N GLU A 21 -10.31 -11.22 -0.83
CA GLU A 21 -10.40 -11.90 0.45
C GLU A 21 -10.56 -13.42 0.23
N VAL A 22 -9.72 -14.21 0.90
CA VAL A 22 -9.68 -15.68 0.78
C VAL A 22 -10.41 -16.34 1.93
N ASP A 23 -10.31 -15.79 3.14
CA ASP A 23 -11.01 -16.28 4.32
C ASP A 23 -11.15 -15.15 5.35
N ARG A 24 -12.18 -15.25 6.18
CA ARG A 24 -12.51 -14.28 7.22
C ARG A 24 -12.71 -15.00 8.56
N GLY A 25 -11.61 -15.42 9.17
CA GLY A 25 -11.67 -16.11 10.45
C GLY A 25 -10.30 -16.29 11.12
N THR A 26 -10.34 -16.76 12.37
CA THR A 26 -9.17 -17.27 13.10
C THR A 26 -9.02 -18.79 12.97
N ASN A 27 -10.00 -19.45 12.35
CA ASN A 27 -9.91 -20.86 12.03
C ASN A 27 -8.91 -21.02 10.89
N PHE A 28 -7.87 -21.84 11.10
CA PHE A 28 -6.86 -22.13 10.10
C PHE A 28 -7.37 -23.13 9.03
N GLU A 29 -8.67 -23.44 9.05
CA GLU A 29 -9.34 -24.26 8.05
C GLU A 29 -9.85 -23.31 6.96
N ILE A 30 -9.09 -23.20 5.88
CA ILE A 30 -9.57 -22.50 4.68
C ILE A 30 -10.64 -23.41 4.06
N GLU A 31 -11.91 -23.08 4.31
CA GLU A 31 -13.06 -23.92 3.95
C GLU A 31 -13.49 -23.76 2.48
N GLU A 32 -13.06 -22.70 1.79
CA GLU A 32 -13.45 -22.40 0.40
C GLU A 32 -12.27 -22.38 -0.59
N ASP A 33 -12.61 -22.71 -1.84
CA ASP A 33 -11.76 -23.12 -2.94
C ASP A 33 -10.66 -22.07 -3.27
N ILE A 34 -9.52 -22.18 -2.60
CA ILE A 34 -8.31 -21.37 -2.86
C ILE A 34 -7.97 -21.41 -4.35
N MET A 35 -8.23 -22.54 -5.02
CA MET A 35 -7.99 -22.69 -6.45
C MET A 35 -8.85 -21.71 -7.27
N GLU A 36 -10.11 -21.53 -6.90
CA GLU A 36 -11.01 -20.54 -7.53
C GLU A 36 -10.50 -19.11 -7.33
N LYS A 37 -10.01 -18.77 -6.14
CA LYS A 37 -9.46 -17.43 -5.85
C LYS A 37 -8.18 -17.17 -6.65
N ILE A 38 -7.31 -18.17 -6.76
CA ILE A 38 -6.11 -18.10 -7.60
C ILE A 38 -6.52 -17.91 -9.06
N GLU A 39 -7.45 -18.71 -9.58
CA GLU A 39 -7.93 -18.60 -10.96
C GLU A 39 -8.60 -17.25 -11.23
N LEU A 40 -9.36 -16.72 -10.26
CA LEU A 40 -9.98 -15.40 -10.36
C LEU A 40 -8.93 -14.30 -10.51
N VAL A 41 -7.82 -14.36 -9.76
CA VAL A 41 -6.76 -13.35 -9.78
C VAL A 41 -5.78 -13.55 -10.93
N MET A 42 -5.46 -14.79 -11.30
CA MET A 42 -4.39 -15.15 -12.24
C MET A 42 -4.91 -15.51 -13.64
N GLY A 43 -6.15 -15.96 -13.75
CA GLY A 43 -6.75 -16.37 -15.02
C GLY A 43 -6.86 -15.24 -16.04
N GLU A 44 -7.17 -15.63 -17.27
CA GLU A 44 -7.40 -14.72 -18.40
C GLU A 44 -8.85 -14.19 -18.42
N ASN A 45 -9.34 -13.77 -17.25
CA ASN A 45 -10.68 -13.21 -17.08
C ASN A 45 -10.63 -11.70 -16.81
N GLU A 46 -11.73 -10.99 -17.06
CA GLU A 46 -11.80 -9.53 -16.93
C GLU A 46 -11.56 -9.05 -15.50
N LYS A 47 -12.03 -9.81 -14.50
CA LYS A 47 -11.87 -9.46 -13.08
C LYS A 47 -10.40 -9.53 -12.65
N GLY A 48 -9.69 -10.59 -13.02
CA GLY A 48 -8.26 -10.74 -12.78
C GLY A 48 -7.43 -9.67 -13.49
N LYS A 49 -7.79 -9.33 -14.74
CA LYS A 49 -7.16 -8.22 -15.47
C LYS A 49 -7.37 -6.88 -14.74
N GLU A 50 -8.57 -6.61 -14.23
CA GLU A 50 -8.87 -5.39 -13.48
C GLU A 50 -8.04 -5.30 -12.19
N ILE A 51 -7.98 -6.38 -11.40
CA ILE A 51 -7.19 -6.45 -10.16
C ILE A 51 -5.71 -6.17 -10.45
N ARG A 52 -5.14 -6.82 -11.47
CA ARG A 52 -3.74 -6.60 -11.86
C ARG A 52 -3.51 -5.18 -12.39
N ARG A 53 -4.47 -4.60 -13.11
CA ARG A 53 -4.40 -3.20 -13.58
C ARG A 53 -4.35 -2.24 -12.39
N LYS A 54 -5.24 -2.38 -11.41
CA LYS A 54 -5.24 -1.55 -10.19
C LYS A 54 -3.95 -1.70 -9.39
N ALA A 55 -3.43 -2.93 -9.27
CA ALA A 55 -2.13 -3.18 -8.64
C ALA A 55 -0.98 -2.44 -9.38
N CYS A 56 -1.00 -2.43 -10.71
CA CYS A 56 -0.03 -1.67 -11.51
C CYS A 56 -0.19 -0.15 -11.34
N GLU A 57 -1.42 0.37 -11.28
CA GLU A 57 -1.68 1.80 -11.01
C GLU A 57 -1.09 2.22 -9.66
N VAL A 58 -1.34 1.43 -8.60
CA VAL A 58 -0.77 1.68 -7.25
C VAL A 58 0.76 1.61 -7.28
N LYS A 59 1.34 0.68 -8.03
CA LYS A 59 2.79 0.57 -8.20
C LYS A 59 3.37 1.85 -8.81
N GLU A 60 2.78 2.37 -9.88
CA GLU A 60 3.28 3.59 -10.52
C GLU A 60 3.11 4.82 -9.63
N ILE A 61 1.98 4.95 -8.91
CA ILE A 61 1.78 6.01 -7.90
C ILE A 61 2.86 5.95 -6.82
N THR A 62 3.12 4.75 -6.29
CA THR A 62 4.13 4.55 -5.23
C THR A 62 5.53 4.87 -5.75
N ARG A 63 5.85 4.44 -6.96
CA ARG A 63 7.14 4.69 -7.61
C ARG A 63 7.37 6.19 -7.82
N ASP A 64 6.35 6.90 -8.29
CA ASP A 64 6.40 8.35 -8.48
C ASP A 64 6.59 9.10 -7.15
N ALA A 65 5.87 8.69 -6.10
CA ALA A 65 5.95 9.32 -4.78
C ALA A 65 7.35 9.25 -4.14
N ILE A 66 8.12 8.20 -4.42
CA ILE A 66 9.47 7.98 -3.89
C ILE A 66 10.59 8.34 -4.87
N MET A 67 10.27 8.84 -6.06
CA MET A 67 11.26 9.16 -7.09
C MET A 67 12.13 10.35 -6.67
N ASP A 68 13.43 10.28 -6.95
CA ASP A 68 14.38 11.37 -6.78
C ASP A 68 15.37 11.29 -7.95
N ASP A 69 15.08 12.02 -9.03
CA ASP A 69 15.86 11.98 -10.28
C ASP A 69 16.02 13.40 -10.86
N GLY A 70 17.27 13.87 -10.89
CA GLY A 70 17.61 15.22 -11.33
C GLY A 70 16.85 16.30 -10.56
N ASP A 71 16.04 17.07 -11.28
CA ASP A 71 15.22 18.15 -10.73
C ASP A 71 13.84 17.64 -10.23
N TYR A 72 13.51 16.36 -10.44
CA TYR A 72 12.25 15.79 -10.02
C TYR A 72 12.36 15.11 -8.66
N LYS A 73 11.50 15.53 -7.71
CA LYS A 73 11.31 14.87 -6.42
C LYS A 73 9.85 14.50 -6.20
N GLY A 74 9.63 13.24 -5.87
CA GLY A 74 8.36 12.67 -5.49
C GLY A 74 7.80 13.27 -4.20
N SER A 75 6.50 13.09 -3.99
CA SER A 75 5.78 13.66 -2.86
C SER A 75 6.30 13.17 -1.51
N SER A 76 6.63 11.89 -1.37
CA SER A 76 7.18 11.33 -0.14
C SER A 76 8.59 11.86 0.15
N VAL A 77 9.44 12.02 -0.88
CA VAL A 77 10.78 12.61 -0.74
C VAL A 77 10.67 14.03 -0.21
N LYS A 78 9.85 14.87 -0.86
CA LYS A 78 9.59 16.26 -0.44
C LYS A 78 9.06 16.34 1.00
N ALA A 79 8.13 15.46 1.37
CA ALA A 79 7.57 15.42 2.72
C ALA A 79 8.65 15.10 3.77
N MET A 80 9.52 14.12 3.49
CA MET A 80 10.62 13.75 4.38
C MET A 80 11.67 14.86 4.50
N GLU A 81 12.03 15.52 3.40
CA GLU A 81 12.94 16.68 3.42
C GLU A 81 12.37 17.84 4.25
N GLY A 82 11.08 18.14 4.08
CA GLY A 82 10.38 19.15 4.88
C GLY A 82 10.38 18.79 6.37
N PHE A 83 10.10 17.53 6.69
CA PHE A 83 10.14 17.03 8.06
C PHE A 83 11.53 17.18 8.69
N PHE A 84 12.59 16.75 8.01
CA PHE A 84 13.95 16.88 8.52
C PHE A 84 14.39 18.33 8.65
N THR A 85 14.02 19.19 7.71
CA THR A 85 14.30 20.63 7.76
C THR A 85 13.69 21.26 9.01
N ALA A 86 12.40 20.97 9.28
CA ALA A 86 11.71 21.46 10.47
C ALA A 86 12.34 20.93 11.76
N ALA A 87 12.66 19.64 11.82
CA ALA A 87 13.30 19.02 12.97
C ALA A 87 14.67 19.62 13.29
N LEU A 88 15.49 19.90 12.26
CA LEU A 88 16.81 20.51 12.43
C LEU A 88 16.71 21.97 12.89
N GLN A 89 15.76 22.74 12.37
CA GLN A 89 15.48 24.11 12.82
C GLN A 89 15.03 24.16 14.28
N GLY A 90 14.27 23.15 14.74
CA GLY A 90 13.87 23.00 16.15
C GLY A 90 15.05 22.81 17.10
N ARG A 91 16.17 22.21 16.65
CA ARG A 91 17.38 22.00 17.47
C ARG A 91 18.22 23.27 17.62
N GLY A 92 18.06 24.26 16.74
CA GLY A 92 18.71 25.58 16.83
C GLY A 92 18.07 26.52 17.85
N LYS A 93 16.85 26.21 18.31
CA LYS A 93 16.19 26.85 19.45
C LYS A 93 16.43 26.02 20.72
N GLY A 94 17.71 25.78 21.03
CA GLY A 94 18.07 25.40 22.40
C GLY A 94 17.60 26.51 23.33
N TYR A 95 16.79 26.14 24.32
CA TYR A 95 16.39 27.01 25.43
C TYR A 95 17.64 27.73 25.95
N CYS A 96 17.71 29.04 25.73
CA CYS A 96 18.61 29.90 26.48
C CYS A 96 18.04 29.93 27.89
N CYS A 97 18.61 29.10 28.77
CA CYS A 97 18.50 29.32 30.21
C CYS A 97 19.20 30.63 30.58
#